data_AF-A0A7Z3H5H7-F1
#
_entry.id   AF-A0A7Z3H5H7-F1
#
_cell.length_a   1.000
_cell.length_b   1.000
_cell.length_c   1.000
_cell.angle_alpha   90.00
_cell.angle_beta   90.00
_cell.angle_gamma   90.00
#
_symmetry.space_group_name_H-M   'P 1'
#
loop_
_entity.id
_entity.type
_entity.pdbx_description
1 polymer ?
#
loop_
_entity_poly.entity_id
_entity_poly.type
_entity_poly.pdbx_seq_one_letter_code
_entity_poly.pdbx_strand_id
1 'polypeptide(L)'
;MEEMEKIVAPGGRFEVRVAAWEARNSQWVYVPSLFDTHTQAVIFAFTNPHWSMDQATWRSDATVHFVLRKFPGDHLPATLELLVNCANQTAAVGAGTEHRLAEIEQALEAAFEKNPSAS
;
A
#
# COMPACT_ATOMS: atom_id res chain seq x y z
N MET A 1 0.27 15.95 18.29
CA MET A 1 -0.26 14.61 18.01
C MET A 1 -0.51 14.64 16.51
N GLU A 2 0.38 14.06 15.72
CA GLU A 2 0.23 14.07 14.26
C GLU A 2 -1.06 13.30 13.91
N GLU A 3 -1.98 13.98 13.26
CA GLU A 3 -3.26 13.42 12.85
C GLU A 3 -2.98 12.44 11.70
N MET A 4 -2.84 11.16 12.05
CA MET A 4 -2.71 10.09 11.05
C MET A 4 -4.04 9.99 10.31
N GLU A 5 -4.03 10.22 9.00
CA GLU A 5 -5.22 10.01 8.18
C GLU A 5 -5.64 8.54 8.24
N LYS A 6 -6.93 8.30 8.48
CA LYS A 6 -7.52 6.97 8.58
C LYS A 6 -8.68 6.82 7.62
N ILE A 7 -8.73 5.69 6.92
CA ILE A 7 -9.82 5.34 6.01
C ILE A 7 -10.43 4.04 6.49
N VAL A 8 -11.58 4.14 7.16
CA VAL A 8 -12.26 3.00 7.79
C VAL A 8 -13.06 2.23 6.75
N ALA A 9 -13.00 0.90 6.80
CA ALA A 9 -13.81 0.03 5.97
C ALA A 9 -15.31 0.18 6.31
N PRO A 10 -16.23 -0.06 5.37
CA PRO A 10 -17.67 0.08 5.64
C PRO A 10 -18.16 -0.76 6.82
N GLY A 11 -17.58 -1.96 7.03
CA GLY A 11 -17.85 -2.82 8.18
C GLY A 11 -17.17 -2.42 9.50
N GLY A 12 -16.34 -1.36 9.53
CA GLY A 12 -15.70 -0.83 10.75
C GLY A 12 -14.55 -1.66 11.35
N ARG A 13 -14.39 -2.91 10.93
CA ARG A 13 -13.35 -3.82 11.44
C ARG A 13 -11.94 -3.47 10.96
N PHE A 14 -11.79 -3.04 9.72
CA PHE A 14 -10.48 -2.74 9.15
C PHE A 14 -10.36 -1.24 8.89
N GLU A 15 -9.15 -0.70 9.04
CA GLU A 15 -8.84 0.67 8.68
C GLU A 15 -7.47 0.75 7.99
N VAL A 16 -7.38 1.60 6.98
CA VAL A 16 -6.10 2.06 6.44
C VAL A 16 -5.60 3.17 7.34
N ARG A 17 -4.34 3.12 7.76
CA ARG A 17 -3.64 4.21 8.42
C ARG A 17 -2.50 4.70 7.55
N VAL A 18 -2.36 6.01 7.43
CA VAL A 18 -1.33 6.61 6.58
C VAL A 18 -0.28 7.30 7.45
N ALA A 19 0.99 6.94 7.24
CA ALA A 19 2.13 7.67 7.76
C ALA A 19 2.73 8.51 6.64
N ALA A 20 2.77 9.83 6.83
CA ALA A 20 3.34 10.76 5.85
C ALA A 20 4.76 11.16 6.25
N TRP A 21 5.67 11.24 5.29
CA TRP A 21 6.99 11.82 5.49
C TRP A 21 7.42 12.62 4.26
N GLU A 22 8.23 13.65 4.49
CA GLU A 22 8.79 14.48 3.42
C GLU A 22 10.08 13.84 2.90
N ALA A 23 10.12 13.51 1.62
CA ALA A 23 11.27 12.88 1.01
C ALA A 23 12.34 13.89 0.56
N ARG A 24 12.04 14.68 -0.47
CA ARG A 24 12.90 15.76 -0.98
C ARG A 24 12.05 16.82 -1.68
N ASN A 25 12.46 18.09 -1.57
CA ASN A 25 11.89 19.20 -2.34
C ASN A 25 10.36 19.29 -2.23
N SER A 26 9.82 19.21 -1.01
CA SER A 26 8.37 19.20 -0.74
C SER A 26 7.59 18.05 -1.38
N GLN A 27 8.27 16.97 -1.81
CA GLN A 27 7.61 15.74 -2.25
C GLN A 27 7.30 14.88 -1.02
N TRP A 28 6.02 14.57 -0.86
CA TRP A 28 5.52 13.75 0.23
C TRP A 28 5.28 12.31 -0.21
N VAL A 29 5.57 11.40 0.72
CA VAL A 29 5.30 9.97 0.60
C VAL A 29 4.30 9.59 1.68
N TYR A 30 3.21 8.96 1.26
CA TYR A 30 2.09 8.56 2.11
C TYR A 30 2.09 7.04 2.25
N VAL A 31 2.74 6.51 3.27
CA VAL A 31 2.91 5.06 3.45
C VAL A 31 1.67 4.48 4.12
N PRO A 32 0.88 3.63 3.43
CA PRO A 32 -0.30 3.03 4.03
C PRO A 32 0.09 1.81 4.87
N SER A 33 -0.69 1.56 5.91
CA SER A 33 -0.70 0.32 6.69
C SER A 33 -2.15 -0.10 6.94
N LEU A 34 -2.38 -1.38 7.11
CA LEU A 34 -3.68 -1.95 7.42
C LEU A 34 -3.72 -2.40 8.86
N PHE A 35 -4.79 -2.00 9.55
CA PHE A 35 -5.02 -2.31 10.95
C PHE A 35 -6.38 -3.00 11.12
N ASP A 36 -6.40 -4.09 11.89
CA ASP A 36 -7.63 -4.75 12.35
C ASP A 36 -7.99 -4.18 13.73
N THR A 37 -9.13 -3.50 13.80
CA THR A 37 -9.63 -2.83 15.01
C THR A 37 -10.14 -3.81 16.05
N HIS A 38 -10.59 -5.00 15.63
CA HIS A 38 -11.04 -6.04 16.56
C HIS A 38 -9.88 -6.69 17.29
N THR A 39 -8.81 -7.05 16.55
CA THR A 39 -7.62 -7.67 17.16
C THR A 39 -6.59 -6.64 17.65
N GLN A 40 -6.83 -5.36 17.38
CA GLN A 40 -5.93 -4.24 17.66
C GLN A 40 -4.51 -4.46 17.09
N ALA A 41 -4.43 -5.03 15.89
CA ALA A 41 -3.16 -5.44 15.29
C ALA A 41 -2.96 -4.85 13.90
N VAL A 42 -1.70 -4.55 13.56
CA VAL A 42 -1.30 -4.25 12.18
C VAL A 42 -1.26 -5.56 11.42
N ILE A 43 -2.09 -5.70 10.39
CA ILE A 43 -2.16 -6.89 9.54
C ILE A 43 -1.23 -6.77 8.33
N PHE A 44 -0.90 -5.54 7.93
CA PHE A 44 0.05 -5.26 6.86
C PHE A 44 0.66 -3.87 7.03
N ALA A 45 1.96 -3.76 6.81
CA ALA A 45 2.68 -2.51 6.68
C ALA A 45 3.82 -2.73 5.69
N PHE A 46 4.12 -1.71 4.89
CA PHE A 46 5.30 -1.73 4.04
C PHE A 46 6.57 -1.66 4.86
N THR A 47 7.55 -2.51 4.54
CA THR A 47 8.88 -2.45 5.15
C THR A 47 9.69 -1.32 4.52
N ASN A 48 9.53 -1.12 3.20
CA ASN A 48 10.16 -0.04 2.46
C ASN A 48 9.29 1.24 2.57
N PRO A 49 9.79 2.32 3.21
CA PRO A 49 9.02 3.54 3.41
C PRO A 49 8.80 4.34 2.12
N HIS A 50 9.34 3.90 0.99
CA HIS A 50 9.22 4.59 -0.29
C HIS A 50 7.92 4.28 -1.06
N TRP A 51 7.11 3.34 -0.56
CA TRP A 51 5.79 3.11 -1.11
C TRP A 51 4.84 4.23 -0.71
N SER A 52 4.33 4.95 -1.70
CA SER A 52 3.31 5.98 -1.50
C SER A 52 1.98 5.48 -2.03
N MET A 53 0.94 5.63 -1.24
CA MET A 53 -0.44 5.53 -1.66
C MET A 53 -0.87 6.82 -2.35
N ASP A 54 -1.40 6.70 -3.56
CA ASP A 54 -2.11 7.78 -4.23
C ASP A 54 -3.62 7.71 -3.98
N GLN A 55 -4.17 6.49 -3.90
CA GLN A 55 -5.58 6.26 -3.61
C GLN A 55 -5.76 4.98 -2.79
N ALA A 56 -6.74 5.01 -1.88
CA ALA A 56 -7.29 3.82 -1.23
C ALA A 56 -8.82 3.83 -1.39
N THR A 57 -9.39 2.69 -1.78
CA THR A 57 -10.83 2.53 -1.94
C THR A 57 -11.26 1.17 -1.43
N TRP A 58 -12.08 1.15 -0.39
CA TRP A 58 -12.72 -0.08 0.08
C TRP A 58 -13.71 -0.58 -0.99
N ARG A 59 -13.51 -1.81 -1.46
CA ARG A 59 -14.39 -2.51 -2.40
C ARG A 59 -15.42 -3.38 -1.68
N SER A 60 -15.16 -3.71 -0.43
CA SER A 60 -16.04 -4.42 0.50
C SER A 60 -15.63 -4.12 1.94
N ASP A 61 -16.28 -4.75 2.93
CA ASP A 61 -15.95 -4.62 4.35
C ASP A 61 -14.55 -5.11 4.73
N ALA A 62 -13.90 -5.90 3.86
CA ALA A 62 -12.59 -6.50 4.12
C ALA A 62 -11.62 -6.39 2.94
N THR A 63 -12.04 -5.80 1.82
CA THR A 63 -11.20 -5.69 0.62
C THR A 63 -10.94 -4.24 0.29
N VAL A 64 -9.68 -3.85 0.24
CA VAL A 64 -9.25 -2.51 -0.16
C VAL A 64 -8.45 -2.59 -1.45
N HIS A 65 -8.70 -1.66 -2.35
CA HIS A 65 -7.92 -1.43 -3.55
C HIS A 65 -7.04 -0.19 -3.31
N PHE A 66 -5.73 -0.36 -3.49
CA PHE A 66 -4.76 0.70 -3.46
C PHE A 66 -4.26 1.01 -4.87
N VAL A 67 -4.07 2.29 -5.15
CA VAL A 67 -3.20 2.76 -6.23
C VAL A 67 -1.91 3.24 -5.57
N LEU A 68 -0.81 2.58 -5.88
CA LEU A 68 0.49 2.80 -5.28
C LEU A 68 1.46 3.36 -6.31
N ARG A 69 2.34 4.24 -5.86
CA ARG A 69 3.56 4.65 -6.58
C ARG A 69 4.77 4.45 -5.69
N LYS A 70 5.96 4.41 -6.26
CA LYS A 70 7.19 4.29 -5.49
C LYS A 70 8.04 5.55 -5.66
N PHE A 71 8.76 5.89 -4.60
CA PHE A 71 9.70 7.00 -4.59
C PHE A 71 11.16 6.49 -4.63
N PRO A 72 12.05 7.11 -5.41
CA PRO A 72 11.79 8.07 -6.48
C PRO A 72 10.94 7.46 -7.61
N GLY A 73 10.22 8.29 -8.35
CA GLY A 73 9.29 7.85 -9.41
C GLY A 73 9.96 7.49 -10.74
N ASP A 74 11.20 7.00 -10.72
CA ASP A 74 12.01 6.65 -11.89
C ASP A 74 11.81 5.18 -12.35
N HIS A 75 10.58 4.68 -12.24
CA HIS A 75 10.20 3.30 -12.56
C HIS A 75 9.01 3.25 -13.53
N LEU A 76 8.90 2.13 -14.26
CA LEU A 76 7.71 1.80 -15.05
C LEU A 76 7.11 0.48 -14.55
N PRO A 77 5.76 0.37 -14.47
CA PRO A 77 4.77 1.44 -14.66
C PRO A 77 4.87 2.56 -13.60
N ALA A 78 4.24 3.71 -13.82
CA ALA A 78 4.28 4.84 -12.86
C ALA A 78 3.49 4.55 -11.57
N THR A 79 2.46 3.73 -11.68
CA THR A 79 1.65 3.26 -10.56
C THR A 79 1.40 1.76 -10.67
N LEU A 80 1.15 1.13 -9.53
CA LEU A 80 0.71 -0.25 -9.42
C LEU A 80 -0.62 -0.30 -8.67
N GLU A 81 -1.50 -1.17 -9.12
CA GLU A 81 -2.72 -1.49 -8.39
C GLU A 81 -2.47 -2.64 -7.44
N LEU A 82 -2.97 -2.53 -6.21
CA LEU A 82 -2.89 -3.58 -5.21
C LEU A 82 -4.27 -3.84 -4.62
N LEU A 83 -4.79 -5.06 -4.78
CA LEU A 83 -6.04 -5.47 -4.16
C LEU A 83 -5.74 -6.34 -2.93
N VAL A 84 -6.06 -5.85 -1.74
CA VAL A 84 -5.80 -6.54 -0.47
C VAL A 84 -7.09 -7.09 0.11
N ASN A 85 -7.12 -8.38 0.42
CA ASN A 85 -8.14 -9.01 1.24
C ASN A 85 -7.63 -9.14 2.69
N CYS A 86 -8.12 -8.26 3.55
CA CYS A 86 -7.74 -8.18 4.96
C CYS A 86 -8.16 -9.42 5.76
N ALA A 87 -9.31 -10.03 5.42
CA ALA A 87 -9.81 -11.20 6.12
C ALA A 87 -8.97 -12.45 5.83
N ASN A 88 -8.51 -12.60 4.59
CA ASN A 88 -7.69 -13.74 4.18
C ASN A 88 -6.18 -13.49 4.34
N GLN A 89 -5.79 -12.25 4.66
CA GLN A 89 -4.39 -11.81 4.70
C GLN A 89 -3.63 -12.09 3.41
N THR A 90 -4.31 -11.82 2.29
CA THR A 90 -3.80 -12.01 0.95
C THR A 90 -3.94 -10.73 0.12
N ALA A 91 -3.16 -10.63 -0.95
CA ALA A 91 -3.26 -9.53 -1.89
C ALA A 91 -2.79 -9.91 -3.29
N ALA A 92 -3.27 -9.19 -4.31
CA ALA A 92 -2.85 -9.35 -5.69
C ALA A 92 -2.40 -8.02 -6.30
N VAL A 93 -1.34 -8.05 -7.08
CA VAL A 93 -0.83 -6.88 -7.83
C VAL A 93 -1.47 -6.87 -9.22
N GLY A 94 -2.21 -5.81 -9.55
CA GLY A 94 -2.97 -5.71 -10.79
C GLY A 94 -3.92 -6.90 -10.99
N ALA A 95 -3.89 -7.50 -12.19
CA ALA A 95 -4.60 -8.75 -12.51
C ALA A 95 -3.76 -10.02 -12.26
N GLY A 96 -2.73 -9.92 -11.43
CA GLY A 96 -1.78 -11.00 -11.14
C GLY A 96 -2.31 -12.05 -10.17
N THR A 97 -1.41 -12.93 -9.74
CA THR A 97 -1.70 -13.99 -8.75
C THR A 97 -1.86 -13.40 -7.36
N GLU A 98 -2.68 -14.06 -6.54
CA GLU A 98 -2.82 -13.74 -5.13
C GLU A 98 -1.62 -14.28 -4.33
N HIS A 99 -1.03 -13.42 -3.51
CA HIS A 99 0.11 -13.70 -2.63
C HIS A 99 -0.28 -13.46 -1.17
N ARG A 100 0.49 -14.03 -0.23
CA ARG A 100 0.35 -13.66 1.19
C ARG A 100 0.81 -12.23 1.41
N LEU A 101 0.22 -11.55 2.39
CA LEU A 101 0.64 -10.18 2.73
C LEU A 101 2.11 -10.05 3.11
N ALA A 102 2.74 -11.09 3.65
CA ALA A 102 4.17 -11.09 3.94
C ALA A 102 5.06 -11.10 2.68
N GLU A 103 4.53 -11.51 1.54
CA GLU A 103 5.26 -11.69 0.28
C GLU A 103 4.93 -10.59 -0.74
N ILE A 104 3.86 -9.81 -0.49
CA ILE A 104 3.31 -8.88 -1.47
C ILE A 104 4.27 -7.75 -1.84
N GLU A 105 5.10 -7.32 -0.88
CA GLU A 105 6.10 -6.28 -1.16
C GLU A 105 7.13 -6.76 -2.19
N GLN A 106 7.52 -8.04 -2.14
CA GLN A 106 8.39 -8.63 -3.17
C GLN A 106 7.68 -8.72 -4.52
N ALA A 107 6.39 -9.06 -4.54
CA ALA A 107 5.61 -9.09 -5.79
C ALA A 107 5.46 -7.69 -6.40
N LEU A 108 5.26 -6.66 -5.58
CA LEU A 108 5.21 -5.27 -6.02
C LEU A 108 6.57 -4.78 -6.55
N GLU A 109 7.66 -5.15 -5.89
CA GLU A 109 9.02 -4.86 -6.37
C GLU A 109 9.31 -5.54 -7.72
N ALA A 110 8.86 -6.79 -7.91
CA ALA A 110 9.02 -7.52 -9.16
C ALA A 110 8.13 -6.98 -10.29
N ALA A 111 7.01 -6.33 -9.95
CA ALA A 111 6.11 -5.70 -10.92
C ALA A 111 6.66 -4.38 -11.48
N PHE A 112 7.70 -3.81 -10.87
CA PHE A 112 8.42 -2.68 -11.45
C PHE A 112 9.61 -3.13 -12.29
N GLU A 113 9.67 -2.61 -13.51
CA GLU A 113 10.90 -2.57 -14.27
C GLU A 113 11.67 -1.31 -13.83
N LYS A 114 12.79 -1.50 -13.11
CA LYS A 114 13.76 -0.42 -12.94
C LYS A 114 14.28 -0.08 -14.33
N ASN A 115 14.02 1.13 -14.80
CA ASN A 115 14.62 1.61 -16.04
C ASN A 115 16.15 1.60 -15.86
N PRO A 116 16.92 0.77 -16.59
CA PRO A 116 18.37 0.75 -16.44
C PRO A 116 18.93 1.97 -17.16
N SER A 117 18.80 3.17 -16.61
CA SER A 117 19.32 4.40 -17.22
C SER A 117 19.50 5.54 -16.21
N ALA A 118 20.54 5.43 -15.40
CA ALA A 118 21.47 6.53 -15.17
C ALA A 118 22.88 5.93 -15.17
N SER A 119 23.40 5.67 -16.37
CA SER A 119 24.85 5.53 -16.60
C SER A 119 25.48 6.92 -16.67
#